data_AF-A0A0C2D7S9-F1
#
_entry.id   AF-A0A0C2D7S9-F1
#
_cell.length_a   1.000
_cell.length_b   1.000
_cell.length_c   1.000
_cell.angle_alpha   90.00
_cell.angle_beta   90.00
_cell.angle_gamma   90.00
#
_symmetry.space_group_name_H-M   'P 1'
#
loop_
_entity.id
_entity.type
_entity.pdbx_description
1 polymer ?
#
loop_
_entity_poly.entity_id
_entity_poly.type
_entity_poly.pdbx_seq_one_letter_code
_entity_poly.pdbx_strand_id
1 'polypeptide(L)' 'MKNHLEAGGKLVTAWTPITDARKEEWLAMRQVWLMLDGIVEKFAKPDQLIVTACNKVYSVDVLLHKS' A
#
# COMPACT_ATOMS: atom_id res chain seq x y z
N MET A 1 3.86 3.07 -16.02
CA MET A 1 2.68 2.66 -15.24
C MET A 1 1.44 2.54 -16.11
N LYS A 2 0.90 3.63 -16.68
CA LYS A 2 -0.31 3.61 -17.52
C LYS A 2 -0.25 2.56 -18.65
N ASN A 3 0.79 2.60 -19.48
CA ASN A 3 0.97 1.64 -20.58
C ASN A 3 1.09 0.17 -20.09
N HIS A 4 1.58 -0.06 -18.87
CA HIS A 4 1.67 -1.40 -18.29
C HIS A 4 0.29 -1.91 -17.86
N LEU A 5 -0.53 -1.05 -17.25
CA LEU A 5 -1.91 -1.36 -16.89
C LEU A 5 -2.80 -1.54 -18.13
N GLU A 6 -2.62 -0.71 -19.16
CA GLU A 6 -3.33 -0.84 -20.45
C GLU A 6 -3.03 -2.17 -21.16
N ALA A 7 -1.81 -2.70 -21.00
CA ALA A 7 -1.41 -4.00 -21.51
C ALA A 7 -1.89 -5.20 -20.66
N GLY A 8 -2.69 -4.97 -19.62
CA GLY A 8 -3.19 -6.05 -18.73
C GLY A 8 -2.28 -6.37 -17.56
N GLY A 9 -1.22 -5.59 -17.33
CA GLY A 9 -0.30 -5.75 -16.20
C GLY A 9 -0.97 -5.51 -14.84
N LYS A 10 -0.32 -5.95 -13.77
CA LYS A 10 -0.77 -5.76 -12.39
C LYS A 10 0.16 -4.81 -11.65
N LEU A 11 -0.41 -4.00 -10.78
CA LEU A 11 0.32 -3.08 -9.93
C LEU A 11 0.04 -3.40 -8.46
N VAL A 12 1.11 -3.59 -7.70
CA VAL A 12 1.07 -3.76 -6.25
C VAL A 12 1.71 -2.53 -5.64
N THR A 13 0.96 -1.76 -4.86
CA THR A 13 1.54 -0.67 -4.06
C THR A 13 2.04 -1.26 -2.75
N ALA A 14 3.29 -0.96 -2.36
CA ALA A 14 3.90 -1.39 -1.10
C ALA A 14 4.38 -0.16 -0.34
N TRP A 15 3.74 0.14 0.78
CA TRP A 15 4.13 1.28 1.63
C TRP A 15 5.07 0.82 2.73
N THR A 16 5.92 1.73 3.22
CA THR A 16 6.85 1.40 4.30
C THR A 16 6.10 0.86 5.51
N PRO A 17 6.56 -0.24 6.13
CA PRO A 17 5.92 -0.80 7.31
C PRO A 17 5.88 0.22 8.45
N ILE A 18 4.78 0.23 9.18
CA ILE A 18 4.61 1.08 10.36
C ILE A 18 5.41 0.43 11.49
N THR A 19 6.36 1.19 12.04
CA THR A 19 7.06 0.84 13.28
C THR A 19 6.69 1.87 14.34
N ASP A 20 6.78 1.52 15.62
CA ASP A 20 6.42 2.47 16.70
C ASP A 20 7.26 3.75 16.63
N ALA A 21 8.56 3.62 16.29
CA ALA A 21 9.48 4.75 16.15
C ALA A 21 9.10 5.74 15.03
N ARG A 22 8.29 5.34 14.04
CA ARG A 22 7.91 6.18 12.88
C ARG A 22 6.40 6.30 12.71
N LYS A 23 5.63 5.90 13.71
CA LYS A 23 4.17 5.82 13.63
C LYS A 23 3.54 7.18 13.37
N GLU A 24 3.97 8.22 14.07
CA GLU A 24 3.42 9.57 13.91
C GLU A 24 3.72 10.16 12.53
N GLU A 25 4.96 10.06 12.06
CA GLU A 25 5.35 10.49 10.71
C GLU A 25 4.59 9.71 9.63
N TRP A 26 4.45 8.39 9.79
CA TRP A 26 3.70 7.57 8.85
C TRP A 26 2.22 7.96 8.82
N LEU A 27 1.61 8.18 9.99
CA LEU A 27 0.21 8.62 10.09
C LEU A 27 0.01 10.01 9.50
N ALA A 28 0.98 10.91 9.65
CA ALA A 28 0.96 12.22 8.99
C ALA A 28 0.97 12.09 7.46
N MET A 29 1.69 11.09 6.93
CA MET A 29 1.76 10.80 5.50
C MET A 29 0.58 9.99 4.96
N ARG A 30 -0.29 9.45 5.83
CA ARG A 30 -1.41 8.58 5.45
C ARG A 30 -2.30 9.17 4.37
N GLN A 31 -2.62 10.47 4.45
CA GLN A 31 -3.48 11.13 3.47
C GLN A 31 -2.83 11.20 2.09
N VAL A 32 -1.50 11.35 2.03
CA VAL A 32 -0.74 11.31 0.77
C VAL A 32 -0.77 9.91 0.17
N TRP A 33 -0.61 8.87 1.00
CA TRP A 33 -0.67 7.47 0.55
C TRP A 33 -2.06 7.11 0.01
N LEU A 34 -3.13 7.50 0.71
CA LEU A 34 -4.50 7.31 0.24
C LEU A 34 -4.78 8.06 -1.06
N MET A 35 -4.27 9.29 -1.20
CA MET A 35 -4.38 10.05 -2.44
C MET A 35 -3.69 9.32 -3.60
N LEU A 36 -2.49 8.80 -3.38
CA LEU A 36 -1.75 8.07 -4.41
C LEU A 36 -2.45 6.77 -4.80
N ASP A 37 -2.94 5.99 -3.83
CA ASP A 37 -3.72 4.79 -4.11
C ASP A 37 -4.98 5.13 -4.95
N GLY A 38 -5.70 6.20 -4.60
CA GLY A 38 -6.88 6.66 -5.35
C GLY A 38 -6.55 7.21 -6.75
N ILE A 39 -5.37 7.79 -6.96
CA ILE A 39 -4.91 8.18 -8.30
C ILE A 39 -4.65 6.91 -9.12
N VAL A 40 -3.99 5.91 -8.55
CA VAL A 40 -3.65 4.66 -9.23
C VAL A 40 -4.91 3.86 -9.58
N GLU A 41 -5.90 3.84 -8.69
CA GLU A 41 -7.20 3.18 -8.90
C GLU A 41 -7.91 3.70 -10.16
N LYS A 42 -7.80 4.99 -10.47
CA LYS A 42 -8.39 5.58 -11.69
C LYS A 42 -7.83 5.01 -13.00
N PHE A 43 -6.65 4.38 -12.96
CA PHE A 43 -5.98 3.82 -14.14
C PHE A 43 -6.00 2.30 -14.18
N ALA A 44 -6.37 1.63 -13.09
CA ALA A 44 -6.38 0.18 -12.98
C ALA A 44 -7.81 -0.37 -13.08
N LYS A 45 -7.98 -1.51 -13.75
CA LYS A 45 -9.24 -2.28 -13.65
C LYS A 45 -9.34 -2.95 -12.27
N PRO A 46 -10.54 -3.39 -11.83
CA PRO A 46 -10.77 -3.95 -10.49
C PRO A 46 -9.85 -5.10 -10.05
N ASP A 47 -9.22 -5.81 -10.98
CA ASP A 47 -8.34 -6.97 -10.74
C ASP A 47 -6.84 -6.67 -10.95
N GLN A 48 -6.51 -5.42 -11.30
CA GLN A 48 -5.15 -5.00 -11.66
C GLN A 48 -4.43 -4.23 -10.56
N LEU A 49 -5.13 -3.78 -9.52
CA LEU A 49 -4.54 -3.04 -8.39
C LEU A 49 -4.69 -3.80 -7.08
N ILE A 50 -3.58 -4.00 -6.38
CA ILE A 50 -3.56 -4.49 -5.00
C ILE A 50 -2.92 -3.41 -4.13
N VAL A 51 -3.73 -2.82 -3.25
CA VAL A 51 -3.29 -1.77 -2.32
C VAL A 51 -2.90 -2.39 -0.98
N THR A 52 -1.69 -2.11 -0.48
CA THR A 52 -1.22 -2.63 0.81
C THR A 52 -1.22 -1.61 1.95
N ALA A 53 -1.45 -0.31 1.68
CA ALA A 53 -1.46 0.75 2.71
C ALA A 53 -2.50 0.52 3.78
N CYS A 54 -3.60 -0.11 3.39
CA CYS A 54 -4.75 -0.40 4.23
C CYS A 54 -4.62 -1.75 4.95
N ASN A 55 -3.58 -2.55 4.67
CA ASN A 55 -3.41 -3.87 5.28
C ASN A 55 -2.58 -3.75 6.56
N LYS A 56 -3.32 -3.46 7.64
CA LYS A 56 -3.04 -3.77 9.05
C LYS A 56 -1.70 -3.29 9.62
N VAL A 57 -1.80 -2.44 10.64
CA VAL A 57 -0.75 -2.25 11.65
C VAL A 57 -0.48 -3.62 12.27
N TYR A 58 0.65 -4.25 11.96
CA TYR A 58 1.12 -5.40 12.73
C TYR A 58 2.01 -4.87 13.84
N SER A 59 1.62 -5.10 15.09
CA SER A 59 2.57 -5.00 16.21
C SER A 59 3.71 -5.99 15.92
N VAL A 60 4.94 -5.58 16.21
CA VAL A 60 6.18 -6.32 15.86
C VAL A 60 6.15 -7.77 16.38
N ASP A 61 5.39 -8.03 17.44
CA ASP A 61 5.20 -9.37 18.03
C ASP A 61 4.57 -10.40 17.09
N VAL A 62 3.80 -9.98 16.08
CA VAL A 62 3.06 -10.93 15.22
C VAL A 62 3.92 -11.47 14.08
N LEU A 63 5.07 -10.86 13.78
CA LEU A 63 5.96 -11.29 12.70
C LEU A 63 6.95 -12.40 13.11
N LEU A 64 7.03 -12.76 14.39
CA LEU A 64 7.97 -13.76 14.91
C LEU A 64 7.33 -15.11 15.28
N HIS A 65 6.04 -15.35 14.99
CA HIS A 65 5.33 -16.59 15.36
C HIS A 65 4.75 -17.39 14.18
N LYS A 66 5.36 -17.25 13.00
CA LYS A 66 5.16 -18.22 11.92
C LYS A 66 6.52 -18.66 11.37
N SER A 67 7.13 -19.59 12.07
CA SER A 67 8.12 -20.53 11.52
C SER A 67 7.81 -21.93 11.99
#